data_AF-A0A959F711-F1
#
_entry.id   AF-A0A959F711-F1
#
_cell.length_a   1.000
_cell.length_b   1.000
_cell.length_c   1.000
_cell.angle_alpha   90.00
_cell.angle_beta   90.00
_cell.angle_gamma   90.00
#
_symmetry.space_group_name_H-M   'P 1'
#
loop_
_entity.id
_entity.type
_entity.pdbx_description
1 polymer ?
#
loop_
_entity_poly.entity_id
_entity_poly.type
_entity_poly.pdbx_seq_one_letter_code
_entity_poly.pdbx_strand_id
1 'polypeptide(L)'
;MINFDELKITAGTALQADKWNDLVDRLKLEVPANLDDQEVILTNEEKQRNFHIVAGEYNTATAALNIEVKSDTGNVDKRLASIHEFGMELNGPLKIETNFGYLDMGPKNNDWAHFYTDRDKYYFNKEIRVDSGKVGSYNENLNLCTGGTPRMTVETSGQVGIGTTSPTQQLHVMGNRIRLQRPGTSKFVDIRTDGSANDITSYGGHLYLSCDGSGNMVVVNDQLRITNMPYGDFKNVQWNPTTGVLGYDNSSRRFKENIRDLDDNFEAILLAQPKTYTRPGSPGRQEIGFIAEDFHDLGLYPLVDYDEEGLPESLRYEKMGTYMIPVMRRQEERIEALEGEVKQLNEELVAIRELLGATTGG
;
A
#
# COMPACT_ATOMS: atom_id res chain seq x y z
N MET A 1 55.05 -39.79 37.80
CA MET A 1 54.29 -39.14 36.71
C MET A 1 52.82 -39.19 37.05
N ILE A 2 52.25 -38.06 37.46
CA ILE A 2 50.79 -37.90 37.64
C ILE A 2 50.30 -37.06 36.46
N ASN A 3 49.23 -37.53 35.82
CA ASN A 3 48.61 -36.87 34.67
C ASN A 3 47.77 -35.66 35.15
N PHE A 4 47.93 -34.49 34.51
CA PHE A 4 47.45 -33.18 34.99
C PHE A 4 45.99 -32.85 34.60
N ASP A 5 45.20 -33.81 34.12
CA ASP A 5 43.92 -33.53 33.45
C ASP A 5 42.71 -33.25 34.38
N GLU A 6 42.82 -33.28 35.71
CA GLU A 6 41.64 -33.18 36.59
C GLU A 6 41.74 -32.22 37.80
N LEU A 7 42.64 -31.23 37.82
CA LEU A 7 42.64 -30.25 38.91
C LEU A 7 41.74 -29.03 38.62
N LYS A 8 40.45 -29.12 38.97
CA LYS A 8 39.53 -27.97 39.02
C LYS A 8 39.39 -27.47 40.46
N ILE A 9 40.02 -26.34 40.77
CA ILE A 9 39.73 -25.57 42.00
C ILE A 9 38.65 -24.55 41.65
N THR A 10 37.44 -24.73 42.20
CA THR A 10 36.34 -23.75 42.04
C THR A 10 36.34 -22.81 43.23
N ALA A 11 36.48 -21.50 42.99
CA ALA A 11 36.38 -20.50 44.05
C ALA A 11 34.93 -20.36 44.53
N GLY A 12 34.71 -20.24 45.85
CA GLY A 12 33.44 -19.78 46.41
C GLY A 12 32.76 -20.62 47.49
N THR A 13 33.33 -21.75 47.91
CA THR A 13 32.97 -22.38 49.20
C THR A 13 34.25 -22.68 49.95
N ALA A 14 34.27 -22.42 51.26
CA ALA A 14 35.40 -22.75 52.12
C ALA A 14 35.87 -24.17 51.77
N LEU A 15 37.14 -24.30 51.34
CA LEU A 15 37.76 -25.60 51.14
C LEU A 15 37.59 -26.35 52.46
N GLN A 16 36.71 -27.36 52.47
CA GLN A 16 36.67 -28.32 53.58
C GLN A 16 38.10 -28.82 53.76
N ALA A 17 38.63 -28.71 54.98
CA ALA A 17 40.03 -28.96 55.32
C ALA A 17 40.56 -30.29 54.73
N ASP A 18 39.67 -31.26 54.58
CA ASP A 18 39.92 -32.59 54.03
C ASP A 18 40.39 -32.58 52.57
N LYS A 19 39.89 -31.66 51.73
CA LYS A 19 40.31 -31.52 50.32
C LYS A 19 41.60 -30.72 50.16
N TRP A 20 41.88 -29.82 51.10
CA TRP A 20 43.15 -29.10 51.15
C TRP A 20 44.29 -30.03 51.53
N ASN A 21 44.08 -30.89 52.53
CA ASN A 21 45.07 -31.88 52.94
C ASN A 21 45.34 -32.96 51.88
N ASP A 22 44.31 -33.42 51.13
CA ASP A 22 44.50 -34.36 50.00
C ASP A 22 45.32 -33.72 48.85
N LEU A 23 45.15 -32.42 48.60
CA LEU A 23 45.94 -31.68 47.61
C LEU A 23 47.41 -31.54 48.04
N VAL A 24 47.63 -31.20 49.31
CA VAL A 24 48.95 -31.06 49.94
C VAL A 24 49.71 -32.40 49.92
N ASP A 25 49.04 -33.51 50.24
CA ASP A 25 49.61 -34.85 50.20
C ASP A 25 49.92 -35.32 48.77
N ARG A 26 49.03 -35.02 47.81
CA ARG A 26 49.23 -35.40 46.39
C ARG A 26 50.37 -34.63 45.72
N LEU A 27 50.62 -33.39 46.14
CA LEU A 27 51.67 -32.52 45.60
C LEU A 27 52.97 -32.52 46.43
N LYS A 28 53.00 -33.26 47.56
CA LYS A 28 54.11 -33.28 48.53
C LYS A 28 54.55 -31.87 48.96
N LEU A 29 53.58 -31.01 49.25
CA LEU A 29 53.85 -29.65 49.72
C LEU A 29 54.09 -29.66 51.23
N GLU A 30 55.19 -29.08 51.71
CA GLU A 30 55.32 -28.77 53.14
C GLU A 30 54.45 -27.54 53.44
N VAL A 31 53.49 -27.65 54.37
CA VAL A 31 52.63 -26.54 54.80
C VAL A 31 53.09 -26.05 56.17
N PRO A 32 53.65 -24.83 56.28
CA PRO A 32 54.04 -24.27 57.57
C PRO A 32 52.85 -23.69 58.34
N ALA A 33 53.00 -23.59 59.66
CA ALA A 33 51.93 -23.31 60.62
C ALA A 33 51.43 -21.85 60.69
N ASN A 34 51.85 -20.94 59.79
CA ASN A 34 51.39 -19.54 59.75
C ASN A 34 51.39 -19.00 58.30
N LEU A 35 50.28 -18.38 57.89
CA LEU A 35 49.98 -18.02 56.50
C LEU A 35 50.33 -16.58 56.09
N ASP A 36 50.89 -15.77 56.99
CA ASP A 36 51.34 -14.41 56.65
C ASP A 36 52.73 -14.46 56.00
N ASP A 37 52.87 -13.80 54.85
CA ASP A 37 54.11 -13.60 54.09
C ASP A 37 54.89 -14.87 53.67
N GLN A 38 54.20 -15.88 53.14
CA GLN A 38 54.87 -17.10 52.65
C GLN A 38 54.88 -17.27 51.14
N GLU A 39 56.08 -17.50 50.61
CA GLU A 39 56.37 -17.86 49.23
C GLU A 39 56.25 -19.38 49.08
N VAL A 40 55.29 -19.85 48.29
CA VAL A 40 55.12 -21.26 47.94
C VAL A 40 55.86 -21.53 46.63
N ILE A 41 56.91 -22.35 46.69
CA ILE A 41 57.73 -22.71 45.52
C ILE A 41 57.25 -24.05 44.96
N LEU A 42 56.70 -24.04 43.75
CA LEU A 42 56.34 -25.25 42.99
C LEU A 42 57.45 -25.58 42.00
N THR A 43 58.22 -26.62 42.28
CA THR A 43 59.34 -27.07 41.43
C THR A 43 58.89 -28.14 40.44
N ASN A 44 59.12 -27.91 39.14
CA ASN A 44 59.06 -28.97 38.13
C ASN A 44 60.45 -29.57 37.94
N GLU A 45 60.71 -30.72 38.56
CA GLU A 45 62.01 -31.40 38.51
C GLU A 45 62.40 -31.86 37.09
N GLU A 46 61.44 -32.22 36.23
CA GLU A 46 61.72 -32.67 34.86
C GLU A 46 62.14 -31.53 33.93
N LYS A 47 61.71 -30.29 34.21
CA LYS A 47 61.97 -29.11 33.36
C LYS A 47 62.86 -28.05 34.02
N GLN A 48 63.35 -28.27 35.24
CA GLN A 48 64.11 -27.33 36.06
C GLN A 48 63.53 -25.91 36.07
N ARG A 49 62.26 -25.79 36.43
CA ARG A 49 61.60 -24.48 36.61
C ARG A 49 60.91 -24.43 37.95
N ASN A 50 61.14 -23.37 38.71
CA ASN A 50 60.36 -23.04 39.89
C ASN A 50 59.29 -21.99 39.56
N PHE A 51 58.10 -22.18 40.13
CA PHE A 51 57.05 -21.17 40.19
C PHE A 51 56.89 -20.73 41.63
N HIS A 52 57.06 -19.44 41.87
CA HIS A 52 56.97 -18.85 43.20
C HIS A 52 55.60 -18.19 43.32
N ILE A 53 54.74 -18.69 44.19
CA ILE A 53 53.41 -18.12 44.46
C ILE A 53 53.51 -17.42 45.82
N VAL A 54 53.45 -16.08 45.81
CA VAL A 54 53.48 -15.25 47.02
C VAL A 54 52.08 -14.70 47.24
N ALA A 55 51.45 -15.06 48.36
CA ALA A 55 50.23 -14.41 48.80
C ALA A 55 50.61 -13.08 49.49
N GLY A 56 50.04 -11.98 49.01
CA GLY A 56 50.09 -10.67 49.68
C GLY A 56 48.95 -10.48 50.67
N GLU A 57 48.90 -9.32 51.33
CA GLU A 57 47.88 -9.02 52.33
C GLU A 57 46.45 -9.10 51.79
N TYR A 58 45.55 -9.69 52.59
CA TYR A 58 44.12 -9.70 52.31
C TYR A 58 43.51 -8.32 52.58
N ASN A 59 42.98 -7.66 51.55
CA ASN A 59 42.29 -6.39 51.69
C ASN A 59 40.83 -6.61 52.08
N THR A 60 40.51 -6.36 53.35
CA THR A 60 39.16 -6.55 53.91
C THR A 60 38.13 -5.56 53.37
N ALA A 61 38.55 -4.42 52.79
CA ALA A 61 37.63 -3.42 52.24
C ALA A 61 37.14 -3.79 50.82
N THR A 62 37.95 -4.51 50.06
CA THR A 62 37.62 -4.97 48.70
C THR A 62 37.35 -6.48 48.62
N ALA A 63 37.50 -7.19 49.73
CA ALA A 63 37.45 -8.65 49.81
C ALA A 63 38.41 -9.36 48.83
N ALA A 64 39.57 -8.76 48.58
CA ALA A 64 40.55 -9.23 47.60
C ALA A 64 41.84 -9.69 48.26
N LEU A 65 42.39 -10.83 47.84
CA LEU A 65 43.72 -11.31 48.19
C LEU A 65 44.65 -11.09 46.99
N ASN A 66 45.75 -10.37 47.19
CA ASN A 66 46.76 -10.22 46.15
C ASN A 66 47.59 -11.50 46.05
N ILE A 67 47.73 -12.09 44.87
CA ILE A 67 48.59 -13.27 44.66
C ILE A 67 49.58 -12.93 43.54
N GLU A 68 50.87 -12.96 43.85
CA GLU A 68 51.96 -12.71 42.90
C GLU A 68 52.60 -14.05 42.50
N VAL A 69 52.69 -14.35 41.20
CA VAL A 69 53.34 -15.56 40.69
C VAL A 69 54.60 -15.20 39.91
N LYS A 70 55.79 -15.58 40.40
CA LYS A 70 57.10 -15.34 39.76
C LYS A 70 57.68 -16.63 39.18
N SER A 71 58.54 -16.50 38.17
CA SER A 71 59.38 -17.61 37.68
C SER A 71 60.86 -17.21 37.68
N ASP A 72 61.75 -18.19 37.87
CA ASP A 72 63.20 -17.99 37.95
C ASP A 72 63.81 -17.36 36.67
N THR A 73 63.11 -17.46 35.55
CA THR A 73 63.60 -16.94 34.25
C THR A 73 63.28 -15.46 34.00
N GLY A 74 62.78 -14.74 35.02
CA GLY A 74 62.55 -13.28 34.96
C GLY A 74 61.42 -12.84 34.03
N ASN A 75 60.85 -13.75 33.24
CA ASN A 75 59.63 -13.55 32.49
C ASN A 75 58.51 -14.30 33.21
N VAL A 76 57.71 -13.58 33.98
CA VAL A 76 56.36 -14.04 34.31
C VAL A 76 55.65 -14.21 32.97
N ASP A 77 55.17 -15.42 32.69
CA ASP A 77 54.33 -15.66 31.52
C ASP A 77 53.17 -14.67 31.63
N LYS A 78 53.12 -13.65 30.75
CA LYS A 78 52.15 -12.54 30.81
C LYS A 78 50.69 -13.01 30.79
N ARG A 79 50.47 -14.31 30.53
CA ARG A 79 49.20 -15.02 30.61
C ARG A 79 48.70 -15.29 32.04
N LEU A 80 49.58 -15.27 33.05
CA LEU A 80 49.21 -15.45 34.47
C LEU A 80 48.94 -14.11 35.17
N ALA A 81 49.61 -13.02 34.76
CA ALA A 81 49.30 -11.66 35.22
C ALA A 81 47.91 -11.17 34.75
N SER A 82 47.33 -11.78 33.71
CA SER A 82 45.97 -11.45 33.25
C SER A 82 44.84 -12.09 34.09
N ILE A 83 45.15 -12.84 35.15
CA ILE A 83 44.12 -13.44 36.00
C ILE A 83 43.48 -12.40 36.94
N HIS A 84 44.07 -11.19 37.08
CA HIS A 84 43.48 -10.07 37.83
C HIS A 84 42.90 -8.94 36.94
N GLU A 85 42.93 -9.05 35.60
CA GLU A 85 42.64 -7.91 34.70
C GLU A 85 41.78 -8.23 33.46
N PHE A 86 41.11 -9.38 33.39
CA PHE A 86 39.84 -9.36 32.63
C PHE A 86 38.86 -8.61 33.53
N GLY A 87 38.61 -7.32 33.25
CA GLY A 87 37.81 -6.37 34.02
C GLY A 87 36.36 -6.80 34.31
N MET A 88 36.24 -7.90 35.04
CA MET A 88 35.05 -8.36 35.72
C MET A 88 35.10 -7.68 37.09
N GLU A 89 34.54 -6.48 37.19
CA GLU A 89 34.16 -5.98 38.52
C GLU A 89 33.28 -7.05 39.15
N LEU A 90 33.56 -7.44 40.40
CA LEU A 90 32.88 -8.54 41.11
C LEU A 90 31.34 -8.37 41.21
N ASN A 91 30.80 -7.23 40.76
CA ASN A 91 29.36 -6.92 40.72
C ASN A 91 28.92 -6.13 39.46
N GLY A 92 29.71 -6.10 38.37
CA GLY A 92 29.47 -5.25 37.20
C GLY A 92 29.49 -5.98 35.84
N PRO A 93 29.14 -5.31 34.72
CA PRO A 93 29.27 -5.86 33.37
C PRO A 93 30.75 -6.06 33.00
N LEU A 94 31.03 -6.98 32.07
CA LEU A 94 32.37 -7.16 31.51
C LEU A 94 32.78 -5.93 30.71
N LYS A 95 33.88 -5.27 31.09
CA LYS A 95 34.41 -4.11 30.37
C LYS A 95 35.63 -4.47 29.51
N ILE A 96 35.61 -4.06 28.25
CA ILE A 96 36.73 -4.15 27.29
C ILE A 96 37.13 -2.73 26.90
N GLU A 97 38.34 -2.29 27.26
CA GLU A 97 38.84 -0.93 27.02
C GLU A 97 40.05 -0.92 26.07
N THR A 98 40.08 0.06 25.18
CA THR A 98 41.16 0.27 24.20
C THR A 98 41.50 1.75 24.08
N ASN A 99 42.58 2.10 23.37
CA ASN A 99 42.91 3.49 23.02
C ASN A 99 41.82 4.18 22.18
N PHE A 100 40.86 3.44 21.64
CA PHE A 100 39.74 3.93 20.84
C PHE A 100 38.41 3.85 21.58
N GLY A 101 38.39 3.80 22.91
CA GLY A 101 37.15 3.73 23.71
C GLY A 101 36.88 2.35 24.31
N TYR A 102 35.66 2.17 24.84
CA TYR A 102 35.27 0.99 25.62
C TYR A 102 33.98 0.33 25.14
N LEU A 103 33.80 -0.93 25.52
CA LEU A 103 32.57 -1.70 25.42
C LEU A 103 32.29 -2.41 26.75
N ASP A 104 31.12 -2.17 27.34
CA ASP A 104 30.59 -2.88 28.50
C ASP A 104 29.55 -3.91 28.04
N MET A 105 29.67 -5.15 28.50
CA MET A 105 28.81 -6.27 28.12
C MET A 105 28.25 -6.97 29.36
N GLY A 106 26.94 -6.93 29.55
CA GLY A 106 26.27 -7.60 30.67
C GLY A 106 25.08 -6.83 31.23
N PRO A 107 24.33 -7.38 32.19
CA PRO A 107 23.27 -6.66 32.88
C PRO A 107 23.80 -5.43 33.63
N LYS A 108 23.18 -4.27 33.40
CA LYS A 108 23.39 -3.02 34.16
C LYS A 108 22.16 -2.65 35.02
N ASN A 109 21.10 -3.46 34.94
CA ASN A 109 19.91 -3.43 35.78
C ASN A 109 19.38 -4.87 35.93
N ASN A 110 18.26 -5.05 36.63
CA ASN A 110 17.69 -6.36 36.92
C ASN A 110 16.88 -6.98 35.76
N ASP A 111 16.60 -6.20 34.71
CA ASP A 111 15.65 -6.60 33.69
C ASP A 111 16.35 -7.04 32.39
N TRP A 112 17.37 -6.31 31.94
CA TRP A 112 17.88 -6.39 30.56
C TRP A 112 19.40 -6.66 30.54
N ALA A 113 19.87 -7.39 29.53
CA ALA A 113 21.30 -7.46 29.19
C ALA A 113 21.67 -6.25 28.33
N HIS A 114 22.84 -5.66 28.58
CA HIS A 114 23.28 -4.43 27.92
C HIS A 114 24.58 -4.65 27.15
N PHE A 115 24.70 -3.95 26.03
CA PHE A 115 25.93 -3.73 25.28
C PHE A 115 26.08 -2.23 25.16
N TYR A 116 26.98 -1.62 25.94
CA TYR A 116 27.15 -0.16 26.05
C TYR A 116 28.55 0.25 25.60
N THR A 117 28.68 1.39 24.92
CA THR A 117 29.96 1.89 24.42
C THR A 117 29.95 3.42 24.43
N ASP A 118 31.12 4.04 24.44
CA ASP A 118 31.30 5.47 24.21
C ASP A 118 31.42 5.83 22.71
N ARG A 119 31.33 4.85 21.82
CA ARG A 119 31.28 5.07 20.37
C ARG A 119 29.86 5.43 19.93
N ASP A 120 29.74 6.27 18.89
CA ASP A 120 28.44 6.70 18.38
C ASP A 120 27.55 5.56 17.85
N LYS A 121 28.16 4.46 17.40
CA LYS A 121 27.48 3.37 16.67
C LYS A 121 28.16 2.03 16.87
N TYR A 122 27.36 0.97 16.85
CA TYR A 122 27.83 -0.39 16.65
C TYR A 122 28.03 -0.70 15.18
N TYR A 123 29.13 -1.40 14.86
CA TYR A 123 29.41 -1.89 13.52
C TYR A 123 29.48 -3.42 13.52
N PHE A 124 28.65 -4.05 12.71
CA PHE A 124 28.66 -5.49 12.48
C PHE A 124 28.99 -5.74 11.01
N ASN A 125 30.08 -6.44 10.73
CA ASN A 125 30.48 -6.78 9.35
C ASN A 125 29.72 -7.99 8.78
N LYS A 126 28.77 -8.52 9.55
CA LYS A 126 27.93 -9.67 9.24
C LYS A 126 26.49 -9.39 9.62
N GLU A 127 25.60 -10.19 9.05
CA GLU A 127 24.16 -10.16 9.35
C GLU A 127 23.89 -10.32 10.85
N ILE A 128 22.94 -9.55 11.37
CA ILE A 128 22.40 -9.70 12.72
C ILE A 128 21.12 -10.54 12.60
N ARG A 129 21.10 -11.73 13.22
CA ARG A 129 19.92 -12.60 13.28
C ARG A 129 19.27 -12.50 14.66
N VAL A 130 17.96 -12.35 14.69
CA VAL A 130 17.16 -12.30 15.93
C VAL A 130 16.16 -13.45 15.93
N ASP A 131 16.26 -14.33 16.93
CA ASP A 131 15.40 -15.52 17.03
C ASP A 131 13.96 -15.18 17.42
N SER A 132 13.77 -14.16 18.27
CA SER A 132 12.43 -13.71 18.70
C SER A 132 11.64 -12.93 17.64
N GLY A 133 12.28 -12.60 16.51
CA GLY A 133 11.69 -11.76 15.46
C GLY A 133 11.43 -10.30 15.86
N LYS A 134 11.92 -9.86 17.04
CA LYS A 134 11.66 -8.53 17.58
C LYS A 134 12.91 -7.65 17.58
N VAL A 135 12.83 -6.52 16.90
CA VAL A 135 13.77 -5.40 17.01
C VAL A 135 12.94 -4.16 17.35
N GLY A 136 13.28 -3.46 18.44
CA GLY A 136 12.50 -2.33 18.93
C GLY A 136 13.39 -1.24 19.50
N SER A 137 12.86 -0.02 19.55
CA SER A 137 13.38 1.08 20.35
C SER A 137 12.75 1.06 21.74
N TYR A 138 13.40 1.69 22.73
CA TYR A 138 12.88 1.73 24.10
C TYR A 138 11.88 2.87 24.29
N ASN A 139 12.31 4.11 24.03
CA ASN A 139 11.48 5.31 24.24
C ASN A 139 11.61 6.35 23.11
N GLU A 140 12.30 6.03 22.02
CA GLU A 140 12.40 6.83 20.80
C GLU A 140 11.74 6.14 19.61
N ASN A 141 11.76 6.80 18.45
CA ASN A 141 11.34 6.21 17.19
C ASN A 141 12.32 5.11 16.75
N LEU A 142 11.80 4.00 16.24
CA LEU A 142 12.62 2.98 15.60
C LEU A 142 12.94 3.40 14.16
N ASN A 143 14.22 3.51 13.83
CA ASN A 143 14.67 3.92 12.51
C ASN A 143 15.50 2.82 11.83
N LEU A 144 15.14 2.49 10.59
CA LEU A 144 15.98 1.68 9.70
C LEU A 144 16.71 2.61 8.74
N CYS A 145 18.04 2.64 8.83
CA CYS A 145 18.87 3.65 8.16
C CYS A 145 19.78 3.05 7.08
N THR A 146 20.03 3.82 6.03
CA THR A 146 21.11 3.56 5.06
C THR A 146 22.00 4.80 4.97
N GLY A 147 23.32 4.67 5.13
CA GLY A 147 24.23 5.82 5.14
C GLY A 147 23.94 6.83 6.27
N GLY A 148 23.31 6.38 7.37
CA GLY A 148 22.89 7.24 8.49
C GLY A 148 21.55 7.96 8.30
N THR A 149 20.95 7.90 7.11
CA THR A 149 19.63 8.50 6.84
C THR A 149 18.51 7.50 7.13
N PRO A 150 17.48 7.85 7.93
CA PRO A 150 16.27 7.04 8.07
C PRO A 150 15.58 6.82 6.73
N ARG A 151 15.32 5.56 6.39
CA ARG A 151 14.54 5.15 5.21
C ARG A 151 13.16 4.66 5.60
N MET A 152 13.06 4.03 6.77
CA MET A 152 11.81 3.67 7.41
C MET A 152 11.87 4.14 8.86
N THR A 153 10.79 4.76 9.32
CA THR A 153 10.63 5.25 10.69
C THR A 153 9.33 4.68 11.24
N VAL A 154 9.38 4.10 12.43
CA VAL A 154 8.19 3.79 13.24
C VAL A 154 8.20 4.75 14.41
N GLU A 155 7.20 5.64 14.46
CA GLU A 155 7.05 6.57 15.56
C GLU A 155 6.59 5.89 16.84
N THR A 156 6.86 6.51 18.00
CA THR A 156 6.26 6.10 19.28
C THR A 156 4.73 6.15 19.27
N SER A 157 4.14 6.91 18.34
CA SER A 157 2.69 6.97 18.06
C SER A 157 2.16 5.73 17.31
N GLY A 158 3.04 4.86 16.80
CA GLY A 158 2.71 3.68 16.00
C GLY A 158 2.64 3.92 14.49
N GLN A 159 2.79 5.16 14.03
CA GLN A 159 2.76 5.49 12.59
C GLN A 159 4.05 5.04 11.89
N VAL A 160 3.93 4.54 10.65
CA VAL A 160 5.05 4.07 9.84
C VAL A 160 5.30 5.04 8.68
N GLY A 161 6.48 5.66 8.68
CA GLY A 161 6.99 6.47 7.57
C GLY A 161 7.94 5.67 6.69
N ILE A 162 7.78 5.74 5.37
CA ILE A 162 8.78 5.29 4.37
C ILE A 162 9.23 6.54 3.61
N GLY A 163 10.52 6.86 3.67
CA GLY A 163 11.07 8.09 3.09
C GLY A 163 10.80 9.37 3.89
N THR A 164 10.09 9.29 5.02
CA THR A 164 9.81 10.43 5.93
C THR A 164 10.00 10.01 7.39
N THR A 165 10.45 10.94 8.22
CA THR A 165 10.57 10.80 9.69
C THR A 165 9.38 11.36 10.45
N SER A 166 8.41 11.97 9.75
CA SER A 166 7.22 12.59 10.33
C SER A 166 5.98 12.14 9.55
N PRO A 167 5.60 10.86 9.65
CA PRO A 167 4.34 10.37 9.10
C PRO A 167 3.15 11.18 9.66
N THR A 168 2.13 11.40 8.82
CA THR A 168 0.88 12.07 9.22
C THR A 168 -0.32 11.13 9.08
N GLN A 169 -0.05 9.88 8.74
CA GLN A 169 -0.99 8.79 8.48
C GLN A 169 -0.37 7.50 9.00
N GLN A 170 -1.21 6.49 9.29
CA GLN A 170 -0.75 5.20 9.82
C GLN A 170 0.37 4.57 8.99
N LEU A 171 0.28 4.70 7.66
CA LEU A 171 1.36 4.46 6.72
C LEU A 171 1.52 5.68 5.82
N HIS A 172 2.66 6.37 5.92
CA HIS A 172 3.01 7.50 5.07
C HIS A 172 4.24 7.15 4.23
N VAL A 173 4.03 6.93 2.93
CA VAL A 173 5.12 6.77 1.97
C VAL A 173 5.40 8.11 1.29
N MET A 174 6.49 8.78 1.69
CA MET A 174 6.94 10.01 1.07
C MET A 174 7.90 9.69 -0.09
N GLY A 175 7.31 9.44 -1.25
CA GLY A 175 8.00 9.15 -2.50
C GLY A 175 7.07 9.34 -3.70
N ASN A 176 7.53 9.03 -4.91
CA ASN A 176 6.70 9.24 -6.11
C ASN A 176 5.73 8.08 -6.41
N ARG A 177 6.02 6.86 -5.94
CA ARG A 177 5.35 5.64 -6.43
C ARG A 177 5.45 4.48 -5.44
N ILE A 178 4.36 3.74 -5.30
CA ILE A 178 4.26 2.46 -4.61
C ILE A 178 3.94 1.39 -5.65
N ARG A 179 4.72 0.30 -5.69
CA ARG A 179 4.55 -0.79 -6.65
C ARG A 179 4.09 -2.08 -5.96
N LEU A 180 3.05 -2.70 -6.50
CA LEU A 180 2.62 -4.06 -6.19
C LEU A 180 2.94 -4.96 -7.38
N GLN A 181 3.85 -5.91 -7.20
CA GLN A 181 4.32 -6.80 -8.26
C GLN A 181 4.47 -8.22 -7.71
N ARG A 182 3.95 -9.21 -8.45
CA ARG A 182 4.22 -10.61 -8.15
C ARG A 182 5.64 -10.98 -8.61
N PRO A 183 6.43 -11.74 -7.83
CA PRO A 183 7.74 -12.20 -8.28
C PRO A 183 7.68 -12.98 -9.60
N GLY A 184 8.62 -12.73 -10.50
CA GLY A 184 8.74 -13.44 -11.78
C GLY A 184 7.78 -13.00 -12.90
N THR A 185 7.01 -11.93 -12.71
CA THR A 185 6.20 -11.34 -13.79
C THR A 185 6.62 -9.91 -14.10
N SER A 186 6.39 -9.47 -15.35
CA SER A 186 6.52 -8.07 -15.78
C SER A 186 5.28 -7.23 -15.46
N LYS A 187 4.19 -7.84 -14.96
CA LYS A 187 2.94 -7.16 -14.62
C LYS A 187 2.98 -6.60 -13.20
N PHE A 188 2.48 -5.39 -13.03
CA PHE A 188 2.42 -4.71 -11.74
C PHE A 188 1.30 -3.67 -11.71
N VAL A 189 0.94 -3.24 -10.50
CA VAL A 189 0.12 -2.06 -10.26
C VAL A 189 0.99 -1.02 -9.55
N ASP A 190 1.02 0.19 -10.10
CA ASP A 190 1.66 1.34 -9.48
C ASP A 190 0.58 2.31 -8.97
N ILE A 191 0.71 2.75 -7.72
CA ILE A 191 0.02 3.93 -7.18
C ILE A 191 1.03 5.06 -7.16
N ARG A 192 0.75 6.19 -7.80
CA ARG A 192 1.73 7.24 -8.02
C ARG A 192 1.16 8.62 -7.76
N THR A 193 2.02 9.48 -7.23
CA THR A 193 1.86 10.93 -7.13
C THR A 193 3.14 11.58 -7.63
N ASP A 194 3.06 12.40 -8.68
CA ASP A 194 4.24 13.06 -9.27
C ASP A 194 4.15 14.59 -9.28
N GLY A 195 3.15 15.14 -8.57
CA GLY A 195 2.85 16.57 -8.56
C GLY A 195 2.07 17.08 -9.77
N SER A 196 1.91 16.30 -10.84
CA SER A 196 1.07 16.62 -12.01
C SER A 196 -0.22 15.80 -12.03
N ALA A 197 -0.14 14.52 -11.69
CA ALA A 197 -1.28 13.62 -11.61
C ALA A 197 -1.12 12.63 -10.45
N ASN A 198 -2.26 12.20 -9.93
CA ASN A 198 -2.36 11.03 -9.07
C ASN A 198 -3.02 9.92 -9.89
N ASP A 199 -2.37 8.78 -10.02
CA ASP A 199 -2.90 7.67 -10.82
C ASP A 199 -2.68 6.30 -10.18
N ILE A 200 -3.53 5.36 -10.62
CA ILE A 200 -3.40 3.93 -10.40
C ILE A 200 -3.22 3.32 -11.79
N THR A 201 -2.06 2.73 -12.04
CA THR A 201 -1.70 2.21 -13.36
C THR A 201 -1.46 0.71 -13.29
N SER A 202 -2.16 -0.07 -14.12
CA SER A 202 -1.86 -1.50 -14.35
C SER A 202 -0.98 -1.64 -15.58
N TYR A 203 0.19 -2.28 -15.43
CA TYR A 203 1.14 -2.49 -16.53
C TYR A 203 1.08 -3.92 -17.04
N GLY A 204 0.97 -4.08 -18.37
CA GLY A 204 0.95 -5.39 -19.03
C GLY A 204 -0.31 -6.23 -18.74
N GLY A 205 -1.37 -5.61 -18.21
CA GLY A 205 -2.63 -6.28 -17.86
C GLY A 205 -3.78 -5.32 -17.67
N HIS A 206 -4.94 -5.87 -17.26
CA HIS A 206 -6.11 -5.07 -16.91
C HIS A 206 -5.99 -4.54 -15.48
N LEU A 207 -6.66 -3.43 -15.19
CA LEU A 207 -6.99 -3.03 -13.83
C LEU A 207 -8.39 -3.59 -13.53
N TYR A 208 -8.49 -4.55 -12.63
CA TYR A 208 -9.78 -5.04 -12.14
C TYR A 208 -10.21 -4.17 -10.97
N LEU A 209 -11.39 -3.57 -11.09
CA LEU A 209 -12.13 -2.99 -9.98
C LEU A 209 -13.29 -3.94 -9.71
N SER A 210 -13.48 -4.37 -8.48
CA SER A 210 -14.58 -5.26 -8.09
C SER A 210 -14.98 -4.99 -6.65
N CYS A 211 -16.26 -5.18 -6.35
CA CYS A 211 -16.81 -5.16 -5.01
C CYS A 211 -17.53 -6.50 -4.79
N ASP A 212 -17.20 -7.21 -3.72
CA ASP A 212 -17.78 -8.51 -3.35
C ASP A 212 -18.91 -8.41 -2.31
N GLY A 213 -19.30 -7.17 -1.94
CA GLY A 213 -20.40 -6.86 -1.03
C GLY A 213 -21.47 -5.94 -1.64
N SER A 214 -22.35 -5.41 -0.80
CA SER A 214 -23.34 -4.39 -1.19
C SER A 214 -22.69 -3.01 -1.30
N GLY A 215 -22.73 -2.37 -2.47
CA GLY A 215 -22.27 -1.00 -2.66
C GLY A 215 -21.85 -0.70 -4.10
N ASN A 216 -21.50 0.55 -4.35
CA ASN A 216 -21.00 1.00 -5.66
C ASN A 216 -19.51 0.64 -5.81
N MET A 217 -19.14 0.07 -6.96
CA MET A 217 -17.74 -0.28 -7.28
C MET A 217 -16.89 0.95 -7.62
N VAL A 218 -17.47 1.95 -8.28
CA VAL A 218 -16.83 3.23 -8.60
C VAL A 218 -17.85 4.33 -8.34
N VAL A 219 -17.47 5.31 -7.53
CA VAL A 219 -18.26 6.53 -7.27
C VAL A 219 -17.46 7.71 -7.80
N VAL A 220 -18.10 8.56 -8.60
CA VAL A 220 -17.48 9.73 -9.23
C VAL A 220 -18.27 10.96 -8.83
N ASN A 221 -17.64 11.89 -8.09
CA ASN A 221 -18.29 13.10 -7.59
C ASN A 221 -18.40 14.23 -8.64
N ASP A 222 -17.57 14.19 -9.68
CA ASP A 222 -17.55 15.20 -10.76
C ASP A 222 -17.77 14.51 -12.11
N GLN A 223 -16.71 14.29 -12.90
CA GLN A 223 -16.84 13.67 -14.23
C GLN A 223 -16.07 12.35 -14.37
N LEU A 224 -16.71 11.37 -15.04
CA LEU A 224 -16.02 10.20 -15.58
C LEU A 224 -15.55 10.51 -17.00
N ARG A 225 -14.25 10.75 -17.17
CA ARG A 225 -13.65 11.08 -18.47
C ARG A 225 -13.01 9.85 -19.11
N ILE A 226 -13.49 9.47 -20.30
CA ILE A 226 -12.86 8.45 -21.14
C ILE A 226 -12.27 9.15 -22.37
N THR A 227 -10.95 9.29 -22.41
CA THR A 227 -10.25 10.11 -23.43
C THR A 227 -10.07 9.39 -24.76
N ASN A 228 -10.15 8.07 -24.77
CA ASN A 228 -10.05 7.26 -25.98
C ASN A 228 -11.00 6.07 -25.88
N MET A 229 -12.10 6.13 -26.62
CA MET A 229 -12.99 4.98 -26.84
C MET A 229 -12.77 4.51 -28.28
N PRO A 230 -12.33 3.26 -28.51
CA PRO A 230 -12.21 2.74 -29.87
C PRO A 230 -13.57 2.82 -30.58
N TYR A 231 -13.58 3.45 -31.77
CA TYR A 231 -14.78 3.64 -32.58
C TYR A 231 -15.21 2.32 -33.24
N GLY A 232 -16.52 2.09 -33.32
CA GLY A 232 -17.13 0.97 -34.03
C GLY A 232 -18.66 1.00 -33.90
N ASP A 233 -19.36 0.10 -34.60
CA ASP A 233 -20.82 -0.05 -34.57
C ASP A 233 -21.33 -0.71 -33.26
N PHE A 234 -20.79 -0.25 -32.13
CA PHE A 234 -21.21 -0.70 -30.81
C PHE A 234 -22.53 -0.04 -30.43
N LYS A 235 -23.24 -0.66 -29.49
CA LYS A 235 -24.55 -0.17 -29.05
C LYS A 235 -24.40 1.17 -28.32
N ASN A 236 -25.37 2.05 -28.48
CA ASN A 236 -25.43 3.32 -27.74
C ASN A 236 -25.44 3.04 -26.23
N VAL A 237 -24.47 3.63 -25.52
CA VAL A 237 -24.43 3.57 -24.06
C VAL A 237 -25.61 4.36 -23.53
N GLN A 238 -26.36 3.73 -22.64
CA GLN A 238 -27.49 4.33 -21.94
C GLN A 238 -27.11 4.56 -20.49
N TRP A 239 -27.64 5.61 -19.87
CA TRP A 239 -27.48 5.89 -18.44
C TRP A 239 -28.84 5.83 -17.77
N ASN A 240 -28.95 5.08 -16.69
CA ASN A 240 -30.16 5.06 -15.87
C ASN A 240 -30.00 6.09 -14.73
N PRO A 241 -30.76 7.20 -14.73
CA PRO A 241 -30.58 8.27 -13.75
C PRO A 241 -30.93 7.85 -12.32
N THR A 242 -31.88 6.92 -12.15
CA THR A 242 -32.33 6.44 -10.84
C THR A 242 -31.30 5.53 -10.15
N THR A 243 -30.61 4.68 -10.92
CA THR A 243 -29.71 3.65 -10.39
C THR A 243 -28.23 3.96 -10.62
N GLY A 244 -27.91 4.91 -11.50
CA GLY A 244 -26.55 5.23 -11.93
C GLY A 244 -25.91 4.18 -12.85
N VAL A 245 -26.66 3.14 -13.26
CA VAL A 245 -26.14 2.03 -14.06
C VAL A 245 -25.97 2.44 -15.53
N LEU A 246 -24.84 2.07 -16.14
CA LEU A 246 -24.64 2.14 -17.58
C LEU A 246 -25.18 0.88 -18.26
N GLY A 247 -25.94 1.06 -19.34
CA GLY A 247 -26.55 -0.01 -20.13
C GLY A 247 -26.40 0.23 -21.63
N TYR A 248 -27.21 -0.47 -22.42
CA TYR A 248 -27.28 -0.27 -23.86
C TYR A 248 -28.71 -0.47 -24.39
N ASP A 249 -29.04 0.18 -25.50
CA ASP A 249 -30.36 -0.01 -26.13
C ASP A 249 -30.42 -1.32 -26.94
N ASN A 250 -31.58 -1.98 -26.94
CA ASN A 250 -31.84 -3.19 -27.72
C ASN A 250 -33.26 -3.18 -28.31
N SER A 251 -33.37 -3.66 -29.55
CA SER A 251 -34.62 -3.63 -30.32
C SER A 251 -35.07 -5.00 -30.81
N SER A 252 -34.40 -6.08 -30.38
CA SER A 252 -34.80 -7.43 -30.79
C SER A 252 -36.10 -7.85 -30.09
N ARG A 253 -37.05 -8.40 -30.87
CA ARG A 253 -38.33 -8.93 -30.38
C ARG A 253 -38.18 -9.86 -29.17
N ARG A 254 -37.07 -10.61 -29.07
CA ARG A 254 -36.80 -11.55 -27.96
C ARG A 254 -36.68 -10.90 -26.58
N PHE A 255 -36.46 -9.59 -26.53
CA PHE A 255 -36.32 -8.83 -25.28
C PHE A 255 -37.53 -7.92 -24.99
N LYS A 256 -38.64 -8.12 -25.72
CA LYS A 256 -39.81 -7.25 -25.67
C LYS A 256 -41.06 -8.12 -25.57
N GLU A 257 -42.01 -7.68 -24.76
CA GLU A 257 -43.31 -8.34 -24.56
C GLU A 257 -44.44 -7.35 -24.89
N ASN A 258 -45.67 -7.84 -25.08
CA ASN A 258 -46.85 -7.02 -25.34
C ASN A 258 -46.72 -6.05 -26.54
N ILE A 259 -46.07 -6.53 -27.61
CA ILE A 259 -45.84 -5.73 -28.83
C ILE A 259 -47.17 -5.53 -29.57
N ARG A 260 -47.60 -4.28 -29.65
CA ARG A 260 -48.80 -3.81 -30.36
C ARG A 260 -48.46 -2.60 -31.22
N ASP A 261 -49.32 -2.28 -32.17
CA ASP A 261 -49.21 -1.05 -32.92
C ASP A 261 -49.37 0.16 -31.98
N LEU A 262 -48.60 1.21 -32.24
CA LEU A 262 -48.70 2.48 -31.53
C LEU A 262 -49.93 3.22 -32.06
N ASP A 263 -50.86 3.54 -31.16
CA ASP A 263 -52.05 4.32 -31.44
C ASP A 263 -51.90 5.66 -30.71
N ASP A 264 -51.66 6.73 -31.48
CA ASP A 264 -51.41 8.08 -30.96
C ASP A 264 -51.72 9.14 -32.04
N ASN A 265 -51.82 10.41 -31.64
CA ASN A 265 -51.97 11.55 -32.55
C ASN A 265 -50.62 11.93 -33.17
N PHE A 266 -50.22 11.18 -34.19
CA PHE A 266 -48.93 11.42 -34.84
C PHE A 266 -48.84 12.80 -35.52
N GLU A 267 -49.95 13.42 -35.93
CA GLU A 267 -49.96 14.75 -36.54
C GLU A 267 -49.62 15.87 -35.56
N ALA A 268 -49.81 15.66 -34.26
CA ALA A 268 -49.46 16.67 -33.25
C ALA A 268 -47.98 17.09 -33.36
N ILE A 269 -47.09 16.20 -33.83
CA ILE A 269 -45.68 16.52 -34.04
C ILE A 269 -45.45 17.60 -35.10
N LEU A 270 -46.37 17.79 -36.05
CA LEU A 270 -46.28 18.83 -37.07
C LEU A 270 -46.53 20.24 -36.47
N LEU A 271 -47.14 20.31 -35.30
CA LEU A 271 -47.38 21.56 -34.57
C LEU A 271 -46.17 21.96 -33.72
N ALA A 272 -45.23 21.05 -33.46
CA ALA A 272 -44.03 21.34 -32.68
C ALA A 272 -43.15 22.36 -33.40
N GLN A 273 -42.71 23.40 -32.66
CA GLN A 273 -41.89 24.48 -33.22
C GLN A 273 -40.47 24.42 -32.63
N PRO A 274 -39.42 24.33 -33.46
CA PRO A 274 -38.06 24.43 -32.97
C PRO A 274 -37.82 25.81 -32.36
N LYS A 275 -37.07 25.84 -31.26
CA LYS A 275 -36.67 27.04 -30.55
C LYS A 275 -35.16 27.20 -30.63
N THR A 276 -34.75 28.45 -30.47
CA THR A 276 -33.36 28.83 -30.24
C THR A 276 -33.28 29.44 -28.84
N TYR A 277 -32.33 28.99 -28.03
CA TYR A 277 -32.20 29.41 -26.63
C TYR A 277 -30.75 29.42 -26.16
N THR A 278 -30.52 30.01 -24.98
CA THR A 278 -29.23 29.96 -24.27
C THR A 278 -29.44 29.34 -22.89
N ARG A 279 -28.36 28.84 -22.28
CA ARG A 279 -28.42 28.27 -20.93
C ARG A 279 -28.07 29.31 -19.87
N PRO A 280 -28.64 29.22 -18.66
CA PRO A 280 -28.17 29.99 -17.51
C PRO A 280 -26.65 29.85 -17.35
N GLY A 281 -25.95 30.97 -17.17
CA GLY A 281 -24.50 31.01 -17.06
C GLY A 281 -23.72 30.91 -18.39
N SER A 282 -24.39 30.78 -19.53
CA SER A 282 -23.75 30.71 -20.86
C SER A 282 -24.50 31.53 -21.93
N PRO A 283 -24.67 32.85 -21.76
CA PRO A 283 -25.50 33.68 -22.64
C PRO A 283 -24.93 33.82 -24.07
N GLY A 284 -23.64 33.53 -24.27
CA GLY A 284 -23.01 33.60 -25.59
C GLY A 284 -23.15 32.33 -26.44
N ARG A 285 -23.67 31.23 -25.87
CA ARG A 285 -23.81 29.94 -26.56
C ARG A 285 -25.27 29.72 -26.96
N GLN A 286 -25.58 30.04 -28.21
CA GLN A 286 -26.88 29.72 -28.81
C GLN A 286 -26.98 28.22 -29.08
N GLU A 287 -28.09 27.63 -28.66
CA GLU A 287 -28.47 26.24 -28.93
C GLU A 287 -29.82 26.21 -29.63
N ILE A 288 -30.07 25.15 -30.40
CA ILE A 288 -31.36 24.88 -31.03
C ILE A 288 -31.95 23.60 -30.45
N GLY A 289 -33.26 23.53 -30.34
CA GLY A 289 -33.96 22.36 -29.85
C GLY A 289 -35.47 22.56 -29.77
N PHE A 290 -36.13 21.75 -28.96
CA PHE A 290 -37.53 21.90 -28.60
C PHE A 290 -37.67 22.01 -27.08
N ILE A 291 -38.84 22.46 -26.64
CA ILE A 291 -39.19 22.62 -25.23
C ILE A 291 -40.08 21.45 -24.82
N ALA A 292 -39.79 20.81 -23.68
CA ALA A 292 -40.47 19.60 -23.25
C ALA A 292 -41.96 19.86 -22.94
N GLU A 293 -42.24 21.02 -22.35
CA GLU A 293 -43.57 21.52 -22.03
C GLU A 293 -44.41 21.74 -23.29
N ASP A 294 -43.83 22.29 -24.38
CA ASP A 294 -44.53 22.45 -25.65
C ASP A 294 -45.01 21.09 -26.20
N PHE A 295 -44.22 20.02 -26.02
CA PHE A 295 -44.61 18.67 -26.44
C PHE A 295 -45.65 18.04 -25.52
N HIS A 296 -45.53 18.28 -24.21
CA HIS A 296 -46.52 17.87 -23.23
C HIS A 296 -47.89 18.47 -23.56
N ASP A 297 -47.95 19.78 -23.83
CA ASP A 297 -49.17 20.51 -24.15
C ASP A 297 -49.82 20.03 -25.46
N LEU A 298 -49.01 19.56 -26.41
CA LEU A 298 -49.47 18.93 -27.65
C LEU A 298 -49.96 17.48 -27.46
N GLY A 299 -49.87 16.93 -26.25
CA GLY A 299 -50.26 15.55 -25.94
C GLY A 299 -49.25 14.50 -26.41
N LEU A 300 -48.02 14.90 -26.78
CA LEU A 300 -46.97 14.00 -27.26
C LEU A 300 -46.23 13.30 -26.12
N TYR A 301 -46.97 12.79 -25.14
CA TYR A 301 -46.43 12.24 -23.90
C TYR A 301 -45.36 11.15 -24.08
N PRO A 302 -45.46 10.22 -25.06
CA PRO A 302 -44.41 9.22 -25.28
C PRO A 302 -43.07 9.77 -25.78
N LEU A 303 -43.01 11.06 -26.14
CA LEU A 303 -41.78 11.75 -26.54
C LEU A 303 -41.20 12.62 -25.42
N VAL A 304 -41.88 12.73 -24.28
CA VAL A 304 -41.46 13.53 -23.12
C VAL A 304 -41.00 12.59 -22.01
N ASP A 305 -39.90 12.93 -21.37
CA ASP A 305 -39.48 12.35 -20.08
C ASP A 305 -39.79 13.35 -18.97
N TYR A 306 -40.15 12.82 -17.80
CA TYR A 306 -40.61 13.60 -16.65
C TYR A 306 -39.68 13.38 -15.45
N ASP A 307 -39.50 14.43 -14.65
CA ASP A 307 -38.76 14.36 -13.38
C ASP A 307 -39.53 13.61 -12.28
N GLU A 308 -38.95 13.53 -11.08
CA GLU A 308 -39.55 12.83 -9.94
C GLU A 308 -40.86 13.48 -9.46
N GLU A 309 -41.02 14.79 -9.69
CA GLU A 309 -42.21 15.58 -9.40
C GLU A 309 -43.29 15.47 -10.50
N GLY A 310 -42.98 14.82 -11.62
CA GLY A 310 -43.89 14.62 -12.74
C GLY A 310 -43.97 15.81 -13.70
N LEU A 311 -42.99 16.71 -13.68
CA LEU A 311 -42.87 17.83 -14.63
C LEU A 311 -42.09 17.40 -15.87
N PRO A 312 -42.42 17.93 -17.07
CA PRO A 312 -41.62 17.69 -18.28
C PRO A 312 -40.16 18.12 -18.07
N GLU A 313 -39.20 17.20 -18.21
CA GLU A 313 -37.77 17.48 -17.98
C GLU A 313 -36.96 17.41 -19.27
N SER A 314 -37.22 16.42 -20.12
CA SER A 314 -36.45 16.24 -21.35
C SER A 314 -37.27 15.57 -22.46
N LEU A 315 -36.67 15.50 -23.65
CA LEU A 315 -37.31 14.96 -24.85
C LEU A 315 -36.54 13.76 -25.39
N ARG A 316 -37.29 12.75 -25.82
CA ARG A 316 -36.80 11.55 -26.50
C ARG A 316 -36.64 11.80 -27.99
N TYR A 317 -35.65 12.63 -28.34
CA TYR A 317 -35.36 13.04 -29.72
C TYR A 317 -35.23 11.85 -30.68
N GLU A 318 -34.63 10.75 -30.23
CA GLU A 318 -34.45 9.54 -31.02
C GLU A 318 -35.77 8.83 -31.34
N LYS A 319 -36.85 9.09 -30.59
CA LYS A 319 -38.19 8.55 -30.84
C LYS A 319 -39.03 9.46 -31.73
N MET A 320 -38.64 10.72 -31.93
CA MET A 320 -39.36 11.61 -32.86
C MET A 320 -39.41 11.02 -34.28
N GLY A 321 -38.32 10.37 -34.71
CA GLY A 321 -38.28 9.68 -36.00
C GLY A 321 -39.35 8.60 -36.16
N THR A 322 -39.78 7.94 -35.07
CA THR A 322 -40.84 6.92 -35.15
C THR A 322 -42.22 7.55 -35.36
N TYR A 323 -42.44 8.80 -34.92
CA TYR A 323 -43.67 9.55 -35.19
C TYR A 323 -43.73 10.11 -36.61
N MET A 324 -42.57 10.40 -37.21
CA MET A 324 -42.52 10.90 -38.58
C MET A 324 -42.98 9.86 -39.61
N ILE A 325 -42.82 8.56 -39.32
CA ILE A 325 -43.17 7.48 -40.27
C ILE A 325 -44.69 7.46 -40.59
N PRO A 326 -45.63 7.41 -39.63
CA PRO A 326 -47.07 7.49 -39.93
C PRO A 326 -47.50 8.81 -40.59
N VAL A 327 -46.85 9.93 -40.24
CA VAL A 327 -47.13 11.22 -40.87
C VAL A 327 -46.72 11.21 -42.34
N MET A 328 -45.50 10.76 -42.64
CA MET A 328 -45.01 10.64 -44.01
C MET A 328 -45.87 9.68 -44.84
N ARG A 329 -46.30 8.56 -44.26
CA ARG A 329 -47.20 7.61 -44.95
C ARG A 329 -48.52 8.25 -45.35
N ARG A 330 -49.17 8.99 -44.45
CA ARG A 330 -50.43 9.69 -44.77
C ARG A 330 -50.23 10.84 -45.76
N GLN A 331 -49.07 11.49 -45.72
CA GLN A 331 -48.72 12.48 -46.74
C GLN A 331 -48.59 11.84 -48.12
N GLU A 332 -47.96 10.67 -48.22
CA GLU A 332 -47.85 9.91 -49.48
C GLU A 332 -49.24 9.50 -50.00
N GLU A 333 -50.09 8.93 -49.15
CA GLU A 333 -51.47 8.57 -49.50
C GLU A 333 -52.27 9.77 -50.02
N ARG A 334 -52.07 10.95 -49.42
CA ARG A 334 -52.71 12.19 -49.86
C ARG A 334 -52.14 12.68 -51.20
N ILE A 335 -50.83 12.55 -51.42
CA ILE A 335 -50.20 12.92 -52.70
C ILE A 335 -50.75 12.01 -53.81
N GLU A 336 -50.79 10.70 -53.61
CA GLU A 336 -51.34 9.75 -54.58
C GLU A 336 -52.81 10.05 -54.91
N ALA A 337 -53.62 10.38 -53.89
CA ALA A 337 -55.02 10.76 -54.07
C ALA A 337 -55.16 12.05 -54.90
N LEU A 338 -54.37 13.08 -54.58
CA LEU A 338 -54.38 14.36 -55.31
C LEU A 338 -53.89 14.19 -56.75
N GLU A 339 -52.86 13.38 -56.99
CA GLU A 339 -52.39 13.06 -58.34
C GLU A 339 -53.46 12.33 -59.15
N GLY A 340 -54.23 11.44 -58.51
CA GLY A 340 -55.39 10.78 -59.10
C GLY A 340 -56.50 11.77 -59.50
N GLU A 341 -56.88 12.68 -58.61
CA GLU A 341 -57.87 13.74 -58.90
C GLU A 341 -57.40 14.65 -60.04
N VAL A 342 -56.13 15.07 -60.02
CA VAL A 342 -55.53 15.89 -61.09
C VAL A 342 -55.58 15.15 -62.43
N LYS A 343 -55.30 13.85 -62.45
CA LYS A 343 -55.40 13.04 -63.66
C LYS A 343 -56.84 12.99 -64.18
N GLN A 344 -57.81 12.72 -63.32
CA GLN A 344 -59.22 12.66 -63.71
C GLN A 344 -59.73 14.00 -64.24
N LEU A 345 -59.44 15.11 -63.55
CA LEU A 345 -59.81 16.46 -63.98
C LEU A 345 -59.21 16.81 -65.35
N ASN A 346 -57.96 16.39 -65.61
CA ASN A 346 -57.34 16.58 -66.93
C ASN A 346 -58.03 15.77 -68.02
N GLU A 347 -58.43 14.52 -67.75
CA GLU A 347 -59.19 13.69 -68.70
C GLU A 347 -60.56 14.30 -69.01
N GLU A 348 -61.29 14.78 -67.99
CA GLU A 348 -62.58 15.47 -68.17
C GLU A 348 -62.44 16.77 -68.97
N LEU A 349 -61.39 17.55 -68.72
CA LEU A 349 -61.13 18.80 -69.42
C LEU A 349 -60.79 18.58 -70.90
N VAL A 350 -60.08 17.50 -71.23
CA VAL A 350 -59.86 17.07 -72.62
C VAL A 350 -61.19 16.73 -73.29
N ALA A 351 -62.04 15.92 -72.65
CA ALA A 351 -63.34 15.53 -73.19
C ALA A 351 -64.27 16.73 -73.45
N ILE A 352 -64.30 17.72 -72.54
CA ILE A 352 -65.09 18.95 -72.72
C ILE A 352 -64.56 19.79 -73.88
N ARG A 353 -63.24 19.89 -74.07
CA ARG A 353 -62.63 20.62 -75.19
C ARG A 353 -62.97 19.97 -76.53
N GLU A 354 -62.99 18.64 -76.60
CA GLU A 354 -63.42 17.91 -77.80
C GLU A 354 -64.89 18.18 -78.14
N LEU A 355 -65.78 18.21 -77.13
CA LEU A 355 -67.19 18.55 -77.30
C LEU A 355 -67.41 20.00 -77.79
N LEU A 356 -66.69 20.97 -77.23
CA LEU A 356 -66.81 22.39 -77.60
C LEU A 356 -66.20 22.70 -78.99
N GLY A 357 -65.09 22.04 -79.35
CA GLY A 357 -64.45 22.17 -80.66
C GLY A 357 -65.31 21.61 -81.81
N ALA A 358 -66.21 20.66 -81.52
CA ALA A 358 -67.16 20.14 -82.50
C ALA A 358 -68.33 21.11 -82.80
N THR A 359 -68.64 22.06 -81.91
CA THR A 359 -69.76 23.00 -82.04
C THR A 359 -69.46 24.30 -82.80
N THR A 360 -68.19 24.63 -83.09
CA THR A 360 -67.83 25.88 -83.81
C THR A 360 -67.55 25.67 -85.31
N GLY A 361 -67.85 24.48 -85.85
CA GLY A 361 -67.61 24.11 -87.26
C GLY A 361 -68.85 23.92 -88.12
N GLY A 362 -69.92 24.71 -87.90
CA GLY A 362 -71.18 24.66 -88.66
C GLY A 362 -71.60 26.02 -89.19
#